data_AF-E6SKK2-F1
#
_entry.id   AF-E6SKK2-F1
#
_cell.length_a   1.000
_cell.length_b   1.000
_cell.length_c   1.000
_cell.angle_alpha   90.00
_cell.angle_beta   90.00
_cell.angle_gamma   90.00
#
_symmetry.space_group_name_H-M   'P 1'
#
loop_
_entity.id
_entity.type
_entity.pdbx_description
1 polymer ?
#
loop_
_entity_poly.entity_id
_entity_poly.type
_entity_poly.pdbx_seq_one_letter_code
_entity_poly.pdbx_strand_id
1 'polypeptide(L)'
;MTYTTLDGRVLDLGGLTEVEQQHLDRCIEAYRQGMDWDQFMRLVDTPENPLVRTVGRGWVTREVAVRPMYQAIRDMADRLAIQQGYMAPSEGIDPDSDPFADEWIPAREAAERKGVSLVALHKAIDRGDIIARPATPGGGRIVVSARSLEKWKVDRARQQAGRARARTR
;
A
#
# COMPACT_ATOMS: atom_id res chain seq x y z
N MET A 1 7.85 -0.28 2.76
CA MET A 1 7.52 -1.09 1.56
C MET A 1 6.11 -0.72 1.12
N THR A 2 5.74 -0.90 -0.14
CA THR A 2 4.36 -0.71 -0.62
C THR A 2 3.79 -2.05 -1.10
N TYR A 3 2.46 -2.17 -1.07
CA TYR A 3 1.73 -3.33 -1.58
C TYR A 3 0.54 -2.87 -2.42
N THR A 4 0.32 -3.46 -3.58
CA THR A 4 -0.82 -3.15 -4.45
C THR A 4 -1.81 -4.30 -4.47
N THR A 5 -3.01 -4.03 -3.97
CA THR A 5 -4.11 -5.00 -3.91
C THR A 5 -4.69 -5.29 -5.29
N LEU A 6 -5.47 -6.35 -5.41
CA LEU A 6 -6.18 -6.75 -6.64
C LEU A 6 -7.14 -5.66 -7.15
N ASP A 7 -7.73 -4.88 -6.24
CA ASP A 7 -8.57 -3.70 -6.59
C ASP A 7 -7.74 -2.44 -6.94
N GLY A 8 -6.41 -2.56 -6.93
CA GLY A 8 -5.48 -1.51 -7.29
C GLY A 8 -5.33 -0.39 -6.25
N ARG A 9 -5.71 -0.61 -4.99
CA ARG A 9 -5.28 0.27 -3.89
C ARG A 9 -3.81 0.04 -3.57
N VAL A 10 -3.12 1.10 -3.15
CA VAL A 10 -1.71 1.02 -2.73
C VAL A 10 -1.66 1.21 -1.23
N LEU A 11 -1.14 0.20 -0.54
CA LEU A 11 -0.99 0.16 0.90
C LEU A 11 0.44 0.56 1.28
N ASP A 12 0.56 1.43 2.27
CA ASP A 12 1.84 1.75 2.90
C ASP A 12 2.14 0.74 4.02
N LEU A 13 3.22 -0.02 3.86
CA LEU A 13 3.72 -0.98 4.84
C LEU A 13 5.03 -0.49 5.47
N GLY A 14 5.41 0.78 5.28
CA GLY A 14 6.61 1.36 5.89
C GLY A 14 6.51 1.60 7.40
N GLY A 15 5.29 1.71 7.94
CA GLY A 15 5.04 2.00 9.35
C GLY A 15 4.83 0.79 10.26
N LEU A 16 5.16 -0.42 9.79
CA LEU A 16 4.97 -1.63 10.59
C LEU A 16 5.96 -1.70 11.74
N THR A 17 5.51 -2.21 12.88
CA THR A 17 6.39 -2.60 13.98
C THR A 17 7.26 -3.80 13.57
N GLU A 18 8.34 -4.05 14.29
CA GLU A 18 9.23 -5.19 14.01
C GLU A 18 8.49 -6.54 14.03
N VAL A 19 7.58 -6.73 14.99
CA VAL A 19 6.79 -7.96 15.11
C VAL A 19 5.80 -8.13 13.95
N GLU A 20 5.17 -7.03 13.53
CA GLU A 20 4.30 -7.02 12.34
C GLU A 20 5.10 -7.33 11.07
N GLN A 21 6.27 -6.71 10.92
CA GLN A 21 7.15 -6.95 9.78
C GLN A 21 7.60 -8.41 9.71
N GLN A 22 8.03 -9.00 10.81
CA GLN A 22 8.41 -10.42 10.86
C GLN A 22 7.26 -11.36 10.50
N HIS A 23 6.03 -11.06 10.94
CA HIS A 23 4.86 -11.84 10.55
C HIS A 23 4.53 -11.67 9.06
N LEU A 24 4.57 -10.44 8.56
CA LEU A 24 4.38 -10.15 7.15
C LEU A 24 5.42 -10.89 6.28
N ASP A 25 6.69 -10.88 6.65
CA ASP A 25 7.76 -11.57 5.91
C ASP A 25 7.50 -13.08 5.81
N ARG A 26 7.00 -13.72 6.89
CA ARG A 26 6.57 -15.12 6.87
C ARG A 26 5.42 -15.35 5.89
N CYS A 27 4.43 -14.46 5.86
CA CYS A 27 3.32 -14.53 4.92
C CYS A 27 3.78 -14.31 3.47
N ILE A 28 4.72 -13.37 3.23
CA ILE A 28 5.29 -13.14 1.89
C ILE A 28 6.01 -14.38 1.39
N GLU A 29 6.81 -15.01 2.24
CA GLU A 29 7.54 -16.23 1.89
C GLU A 29 6.58 -17.38 1.59
N ALA A 30 5.58 -17.61 2.44
CA ALA A 30 4.54 -18.60 2.21
C ALA A 30 3.77 -18.37 0.89
N TYR A 31 3.44 -17.11 0.61
CA TYR A 31 2.78 -16.70 -0.64
C TYR A 31 3.65 -17.01 -1.86
N ARG A 32 4.93 -16.63 -1.83
CA ARG A 32 5.88 -16.86 -2.94
C ARG A 32 6.16 -18.33 -3.19
N GLN A 33 6.11 -19.15 -2.15
CA GLN A 33 6.24 -20.61 -2.26
C GLN A 33 4.98 -21.28 -2.79
N GLY A 34 3.89 -20.54 -3.02
CA GLY A 34 2.61 -21.09 -3.47
C GLY A 34 1.97 -21.99 -2.43
N MET A 35 2.10 -21.66 -1.13
CA MET A 35 1.47 -22.40 -0.06
C MET A 35 -0.03 -22.62 -0.34
N ASP A 36 -0.52 -23.81 0.00
CA ASP A 36 -1.94 -24.14 -0.10
C ASP A 36 -2.81 -23.08 0.60
N TRP A 37 -3.91 -22.68 -0.06
CA TRP A 37 -4.75 -21.58 0.39
C TRP A 37 -5.32 -21.80 1.80
N ASP A 38 -5.80 -23.01 2.11
CA ASP A 38 -6.34 -23.32 3.44
C ASP A 38 -5.25 -23.23 4.51
N GLN A 39 -4.04 -23.67 4.19
CA GLN A 39 -2.89 -23.52 5.07
C GLN A 39 -2.49 -22.06 5.27
N PHE A 40 -2.50 -21.26 4.20
CA PHE A 40 -2.19 -19.83 4.25
C PHE A 40 -3.21 -19.07 5.10
N MET A 41 -4.50 -19.39 4.97
CA MET A 41 -5.57 -18.79 5.77
C MET A 41 -5.38 -19.00 7.28
N ARG A 42 -4.77 -20.12 7.69
CA ARG A 42 -4.39 -20.35 9.10
C ARG A 42 -3.28 -19.41 9.58
N LEU A 43 -2.40 -18.92 8.70
CA LEU A 43 -1.43 -17.89 9.09
C LEU A 43 -2.11 -16.52 9.27
N VAL A 44 -3.14 -16.25 8.47
CA VAL A 44 -3.82 -14.94 8.44
C VAL A 44 -4.77 -14.75 9.63
N ASP A 45 -5.63 -15.73 9.91
CA ASP A 45 -6.77 -15.56 10.84
C ASP A 45 -6.54 -16.16 12.23
N THR A 46 -5.32 -16.58 12.57
CA THR A 46 -5.01 -17.16 13.89
C THR A 46 -4.37 -16.14 14.86
N PRO A 47 -4.32 -16.46 16.17
CA PRO A 47 -3.56 -15.68 17.15
C PRO A 47 -2.04 -15.61 16.90
N GLU A 48 -1.50 -16.30 15.90
CA GLU A 48 -0.11 -16.10 15.45
C GLU A 48 0.06 -14.78 14.69
N ASN A 49 -1.03 -14.26 14.12
CA ASN A 49 -1.07 -12.91 13.57
C ASN A 49 -1.05 -11.89 14.71
N PRO A 50 -0.02 -11.02 14.79
CA PRO A 50 0.10 -10.09 15.91
C PRO A 50 -1.06 -9.11 15.99
N LEU A 51 -1.70 -8.73 14.89
CA LEU A 51 -2.89 -7.86 14.90
C LEU A 51 -4.09 -8.57 15.52
N VAL A 52 -4.35 -9.82 15.14
CA VAL A 52 -5.44 -10.63 15.69
C VAL A 52 -5.22 -10.86 17.18
N ARG A 53 -3.98 -11.17 17.59
CA ARG A 53 -3.63 -11.41 19.00
C ARG A 53 -3.80 -10.17 19.87
N THR A 54 -3.27 -9.03 19.42
CA THR A 54 -3.13 -7.82 20.26
C THR A 54 -4.33 -6.90 20.16
N VAL A 55 -4.74 -6.56 18.93
CA VAL A 55 -5.85 -5.64 18.66
C VAL A 55 -7.17 -6.40 18.65
N GLY A 56 -7.19 -7.54 17.97
CA GLY A 56 -8.37 -8.36 17.76
C GLY A 56 -8.80 -9.23 18.95
N ARG A 57 -7.92 -9.36 19.97
CA ARG A 57 -8.12 -10.24 21.14
C ARG A 57 -8.47 -11.68 20.76
N GLY A 58 -7.83 -12.20 19.72
CA GLY A 58 -8.00 -13.57 19.21
C GLY A 58 -8.96 -13.69 18.02
N TRP A 59 -9.51 -12.58 17.52
CA TRP A 59 -10.46 -12.59 16.40
C TRP A 59 -10.18 -11.43 15.42
N VAL A 60 -10.59 -11.57 14.17
CA VAL A 60 -10.51 -10.48 13.19
C VAL A 60 -11.65 -9.48 13.47
N THR A 61 -11.32 -8.36 14.10
CA THR A 61 -12.26 -7.26 14.33
C THR A 61 -12.24 -6.28 13.16
N ARG A 62 -13.21 -5.37 13.11
CA ARG A 62 -13.19 -4.24 12.15
C ARG A 62 -11.90 -3.42 12.25
N GLU A 63 -11.37 -3.25 13.46
CA GLU A 63 -10.12 -2.52 13.66
C GLU A 63 -8.93 -3.25 13.04
N VAL A 64 -8.85 -4.57 13.18
CA VAL A 64 -7.84 -5.40 12.50
C VAL A 64 -8.00 -5.31 10.98
N ALA A 65 -9.23 -5.46 10.49
CA ALA A 65 -9.54 -5.52 9.05
C ALA A 65 -9.16 -4.24 8.27
N VAL A 66 -9.10 -3.09 8.93
CA VAL A 66 -8.70 -1.82 8.30
C VAL A 66 -7.20 -1.55 8.35
N ARG A 67 -6.39 -2.39 9.03
CA ARG A 67 -4.94 -2.20 9.11
C ARG A 67 -4.26 -2.58 7.77
N PRO A 68 -3.29 -1.78 7.29
CA PRO A 68 -2.60 -2.06 6.02
C PRO A 68 -1.98 -3.46 5.94
N MET A 69 -1.33 -3.94 7.02
CA MET A 69 -0.76 -5.29 7.03
C MET A 69 -1.83 -6.37 6.85
N TYR A 70 -2.94 -6.28 7.59
CA TYR A 70 -4.03 -7.28 7.46
C TYR A 70 -4.64 -7.25 6.06
N GLN A 71 -4.83 -6.07 5.47
CA GLN A 71 -5.34 -5.93 4.11
C GLN A 71 -4.40 -6.55 3.08
N ALA A 72 -3.08 -6.37 3.22
CA ALA A 72 -2.09 -6.96 2.33
C ALA A 72 -2.08 -8.50 2.42
N ILE A 73 -2.05 -9.08 3.63
CA ILE A 73 -2.05 -10.54 3.79
C ILE A 73 -3.37 -11.18 3.34
N ARG A 74 -4.50 -10.50 3.54
CA ARG A 74 -5.79 -10.97 3.06
C ARG A 74 -5.86 -10.97 1.53
N ASP A 75 -5.35 -9.93 0.89
CA ASP A 75 -5.25 -9.85 -0.57
C ASP A 75 -4.31 -10.93 -1.14
N MET A 76 -3.19 -11.24 -0.47
CA MET A 76 -2.33 -12.37 -0.84
C MET A 76 -3.09 -13.72 -0.76
N ALA A 77 -3.92 -13.91 0.27
CA ALA A 77 -4.76 -15.10 0.37
C ALA A 77 -5.79 -15.17 -0.77
N ASP A 78 -6.43 -14.05 -1.12
CA ASP A 78 -7.38 -14.01 -2.24
C ASP A 78 -6.66 -14.29 -3.59
N ARG A 79 -5.43 -13.79 -3.78
CA ARG A 79 -4.58 -14.13 -4.94
C ARG A 79 -4.28 -15.62 -5.03
N LEU A 80 -3.89 -16.26 -3.92
CA LEU A 80 -3.67 -17.71 -3.87
C LEU A 80 -4.95 -18.48 -4.18
N ALA A 81 -6.09 -18.05 -3.64
CA ALA A 81 -7.38 -18.67 -3.92
C ALA A 81 -7.70 -18.64 -5.42
N ILE A 82 -7.43 -17.51 -6.09
CA ILE A 82 -7.61 -17.37 -7.53
C ILE A 82 -6.65 -18.29 -8.30
N GLN A 83 -5.36 -18.26 -7.97
CA GLN A 83 -4.33 -19.07 -8.65
C GLN A 83 -4.57 -20.58 -8.49
N GLN A 84 -5.11 -21.01 -7.36
CA GLN A 84 -5.40 -22.42 -7.06
C GLN A 84 -6.82 -22.84 -7.49
N GLY A 85 -7.62 -21.92 -8.05
CA GLY A 85 -8.96 -22.22 -8.59
C GLY A 85 -10.08 -22.28 -7.56
N TYR A 86 -9.84 -21.86 -6.32
CA TYR A 86 -10.88 -21.71 -5.29
C TYR A 86 -11.77 -20.48 -5.51
N MET A 87 -11.27 -19.48 -6.25
CA MET A 87 -11.99 -18.24 -6.55
C MET A 87 -11.83 -17.86 -8.03
N ALA A 88 -12.88 -17.32 -8.65
CA ALA A 88 -12.75 -16.72 -9.97
C ALA A 88 -12.18 -15.29 -9.87
N PRO A 89 -11.25 -14.87 -10.76
CA PRO A 89 -10.82 -13.49 -10.81
C PRO A 89 -11.99 -12.59 -11.21
N SER A 90 -12.07 -11.39 -10.62
CA SER A 90 -13.00 -10.36 -11.10
C SER A 90 -12.52 -9.81 -12.45
N GLU A 91 -13.44 -9.28 -13.25
CA GLU A 91 -13.13 -8.70 -14.56
C GLU A 91 -12.08 -7.58 -14.45
N GLY A 92 -11.07 -7.62 -15.33
CA GLY A 92 -10.00 -6.61 -15.39
C GLY A 92 -8.95 -6.72 -14.28
N ILE A 93 -9.02 -7.73 -13.41
CA ILE A 93 -8.00 -8.00 -12.39
C ILE A 93 -6.98 -9.01 -12.94
N ASP A 94 -5.71 -8.64 -12.84
CA ASP A 94 -4.58 -9.53 -13.13
C ASP A 94 -4.03 -10.10 -11.81
N PRO A 95 -4.35 -11.36 -11.45
CA PRO A 95 -3.90 -11.98 -10.21
C PRO A 95 -2.39 -12.24 -10.18
N ASP A 96 -1.75 -12.33 -11.35
CA ASP A 96 -0.32 -12.66 -11.48
C ASP A 96 0.57 -11.41 -11.44
N SER A 97 -0.04 -10.22 -11.48
CA SER A 97 0.68 -8.96 -11.26
C SER A 97 1.43 -8.95 -9.93
N ASP A 98 2.73 -8.63 -9.94
CA ASP A 98 3.53 -8.52 -8.71
C ASP A 98 2.99 -7.40 -7.81
N PRO A 99 2.44 -7.73 -6.63
CA PRO A 99 1.86 -6.73 -5.74
C PRO A 99 2.93 -5.90 -5.03
N PHE A 100 4.19 -6.35 -4.97
CA PHE A 100 5.29 -5.65 -4.29
C PHE A 100 6.14 -4.78 -5.22
N ALA A 101 6.03 -4.98 -6.54
CA ALA A 101 6.74 -4.15 -7.50
C ALA A 101 6.29 -2.69 -7.40
N ASP A 102 7.21 -1.77 -7.14
CA ASP A 102 6.91 -0.34 -7.16
C ASP A 102 8.17 0.45 -7.57
N GLU A 103 7.94 1.49 -8.36
CA GLU A 103 8.98 2.41 -8.79
C GLU A 103 9.03 3.59 -7.80
N TRP A 104 10.24 3.93 -7.33
CA TRP A 104 10.44 5.03 -6.39
C TRP A 104 11.08 6.22 -7.10
N ILE A 105 10.30 7.26 -7.30
CA ILE A 105 10.66 8.42 -8.14
C ILE A 105 11.02 9.61 -7.24
N PRO A 106 12.09 10.37 -7.53
CA PRO A 106 12.39 11.62 -6.82
C PRO A 106 11.20 12.58 -6.80
N ALA A 107 10.94 13.24 -5.66
CA ALA A 107 9.76 14.10 -5.50
C ALA A 107 9.62 15.20 -6.57
N ARG A 108 10.74 15.76 -7.06
CA ARG A 108 10.72 16.75 -8.14
C ARG A 108 10.19 16.17 -9.45
N GLU A 109 10.72 15.03 -9.86
CA GLU A 109 10.31 14.33 -11.07
C GLU A 109 8.85 13.83 -10.95
N ALA A 110 8.45 13.33 -9.77
CA ALA A 110 7.07 12.97 -9.49
C ALA A 110 6.10 14.16 -9.65
N ALA A 111 6.48 15.35 -9.17
CA ALA A 111 5.68 16.57 -9.32
C ALA A 111 5.54 16.97 -10.80
N GLU A 112 6.64 16.89 -11.56
CA GLU A 112 6.68 17.16 -13.00
C GLU A 112 5.80 16.16 -13.77
N ARG A 113 5.95 14.85 -13.53
CA ARG A 113 5.14 13.76 -14.13
C ARG A 113 3.65 13.93 -13.85
N LYS A 114 3.26 14.39 -12.66
CA LYS A 114 1.86 14.61 -12.29
C LYS A 114 1.30 15.96 -12.75
N GLY A 115 2.16 16.90 -13.18
CA GLY A 115 1.78 18.26 -13.57
C GLY A 115 1.37 19.14 -12.38
N VAL A 116 1.97 18.94 -11.20
CA VAL A 116 1.68 19.70 -9.97
C VAL A 116 2.93 20.45 -9.48
N SER A 117 2.76 21.43 -8.60
CA SER A 117 3.93 22.05 -7.94
C SER A 117 4.51 21.11 -6.90
N LEU A 118 5.83 21.18 -6.69
CA LEU A 118 6.53 20.40 -5.66
C LEU A 118 5.94 20.65 -4.25
N VAL A 119 5.56 21.90 -3.96
CA VAL A 119 4.88 22.26 -2.70
C VAL A 119 3.54 21.56 -2.55
N ALA A 120 2.75 21.45 -3.63
CA ALA A 120 1.47 20.74 -3.59
C ALA A 120 1.68 19.24 -3.39
N LEU A 121 2.72 18.66 -3.99
CA LEU A 121 3.11 17.27 -3.78
C LEU A 121 3.51 17.02 -2.32
N HIS A 122 4.38 17.85 -1.74
CA HIS A 122 4.75 17.72 -0.32
C HIS A 122 3.53 17.81 0.60
N LYS A 123 2.60 18.74 0.36
CA LYS A 123 1.35 18.80 1.13
C LYS A 123 0.47 17.56 0.98
N ALA A 124 0.53 16.86 -0.15
CA ALA A 124 -0.20 15.61 -0.34
C ALA A 124 0.48 14.46 0.42
N ILE A 125 1.82 14.43 0.42
CA ILE A 125 2.63 13.51 1.23
C ILE A 125 2.34 13.72 2.73
N ASP A 126 2.37 14.97 3.21
CA ASP A 126 2.12 15.31 4.62
C ASP A 126 0.73 14.89 5.09
N ARG A 127 -0.26 14.85 4.19
CA ARG A 127 -1.62 14.38 4.47
C ARG A 127 -1.77 12.86 4.41
N GLY A 128 -0.77 12.14 3.89
CA GLY A 128 -0.84 10.71 3.62
C GLY A 128 -1.60 10.34 2.34
N ASP A 129 -1.87 11.32 1.45
CA ASP A 129 -2.52 11.05 0.15
C ASP A 129 -1.56 10.34 -0.83
N ILE A 130 -0.25 10.47 -0.59
CA ILE A 130 0.83 9.94 -1.41
C ILE A 130 1.86 9.29 -0.50
N ILE A 131 2.25 8.07 -0.83
CA ILE A 131 3.27 7.32 -0.10
C ILE A 131 4.66 7.79 -0.52
N ALA A 132 5.46 8.19 0.46
CA ALA A 132 6.82 8.67 0.24
C ALA A 132 7.75 8.20 1.36
N ARG A 133 9.05 8.18 1.07
CA ARG A 133 10.09 7.84 2.04
C ARG A 133 11.39 8.59 1.76
N PRO A 134 12.29 8.71 2.75
CA PRO A 134 13.65 9.15 2.50
C PRO A 134 14.33 8.23 1.47
N ALA A 135 15.07 8.83 0.53
CA ALA A 135 15.88 8.10 -0.45
C ALA A 135 16.98 7.27 0.24
N THR A 136 17.50 7.77 1.35
CA THR A 136 18.46 7.10 2.22
C THR A 136 18.04 7.30 3.69
N PRO A 137 18.31 6.34 4.59
CA PRO A 137 18.06 6.52 6.01
C PRO A 137 18.70 7.81 6.54
N GLY A 138 17.92 8.66 7.22
CA GLY A 138 18.37 9.96 7.75
C GLY A 138 18.61 11.07 6.71
N GLY A 139 18.39 10.80 5.42
CA GLY A 139 18.56 11.79 4.35
C GLY A 139 17.34 12.70 4.17
N GLY A 140 17.57 13.95 3.74
CA GLY A 140 16.50 14.92 3.46
C GLY A 140 15.86 14.80 2.07
N ARG A 141 16.38 13.93 1.19
CA ARG A 141 15.81 13.72 -0.15
C ARG A 141 14.67 12.71 -0.06
N ILE A 142 13.52 13.06 -0.62
CA ILE A 142 12.31 12.23 -0.60
C ILE A 142 12.09 11.59 -1.98
N VAL A 143 11.77 10.30 -1.97
CA VAL A 143 11.25 9.55 -3.12
C VAL A 143 9.81 9.12 -2.87
N VAL A 144 9.06 8.97 -3.95
CA VAL A 144 7.60 8.78 -3.95
C VAL A 144 7.28 7.49 -4.70
N SER A 145 6.30 6.73 -4.18
CA SER A 145 5.75 5.57 -4.88
C SER A 145 5.06 6.00 -6.17
N ALA A 146 5.48 5.45 -7.30
CA ALA A 146 4.88 5.73 -8.61
C ALA A 146 3.41 5.28 -8.64
N ARG A 147 3.11 4.09 -8.09
CA ARG A 147 1.73 3.57 -8.03
C ARG A 147 0.82 4.46 -7.19
N SER A 148 1.29 4.92 -6.02
CA SER A 148 0.54 5.84 -5.17
C SER A 148 0.32 7.19 -5.87
N LEU A 149 1.36 7.72 -6.53
CA LEU A 149 1.29 8.95 -7.31
C LEU A 149 0.26 8.87 -8.43
N GLU A 150 0.19 7.75 -9.16
CA GLU A 150 -0.77 7.55 -10.25
C GLU A 150 -2.22 7.59 -9.75
N LYS A 151 -2.50 6.91 -8.63
CA LYS A 151 -3.84 6.83 -8.02
C LYS A 151 -4.29 8.15 -7.39
N TRP A 152 -3.35 9.00 -6.96
CA TRP A 152 -3.69 10.29 -6.36
C TRP A 152 -4.50 11.18 -7.30
N LYS A 153 -5.74 11.53 -6.90
CA LYS A 153 -6.60 12.45 -7.66
C LYS A 153 -6.35 13.88 -7.20
N VAL A 154 -5.82 14.68 -8.12
CA VAL A 154 -5.58 16.10 -7.87
C VAL A 154 -6.91 16.84 -7.86
N ASP A 155 -7.23 17.48 -6.74
CA ASP A 155 -8.37 18.40 -6.65
C ASP A 155 -8.07 19.67 -7.48
N ARG A 156 -8.61 19.71 -8.69
CA ARG A 156 -8.39 20.79 -9.67
C ARG A 156 -8.95 22.13 -9.21
N ALA A 157 -10.05 22.14 -8.45
CA ALA A 157 -10.67 23.38 -7.96
C ALA A 157 -9.73 24.12 -7.01
N ARG A 158 -9.05 23.37 -6.13
CA ARG A 158 -8.07 23.92 -5.19
C ARG A 158 -6.81 24.44 -5.87
N GLN A 159 -6.36 23.78 -6.94
CA GLN A 159 -5.22 24.23 -7.73
C GLN A 159 -5.50 25.52 -8.49
N GLN A 160 -6.70 25.67 -9.07
CA GLN A 160 -7.11 26.91 -9.75
C GLN A 160 -7.19 28.09 -8.78
N ALA A 161 -7.76 27.88 -7.58
CA ALA A 161 -7.82 28.90 -6.54
C ALA A 161 -6.42 29.34 -6.05
N GLY A 162 -5.46 28.41 -5.94
CA GLY A 162 -4.07 28.71 -5.61
C GLY A 162 -3.35 29.52 -6.70
N ARG A 163 -3.53 29.15 -7.98
CA ARG A 163 -2.97 29.89 -9.12
C ARG A 163 -3.54 31.29 -9.25
N ALA A 164 -4.84 31.47 -8.98
CA ALA A 164 -5.49 32.79 -9.01
C ALA A 164 -4.87 33.73 -7.97
N ARG A 165 -4.69 33.27 -6.72
CA ARG A 165 -4.07 34.05 -5.63
C ARG A 165 -2.60 34.40 -5.89
N ALA A 166 -1.85 33.56 -6.59
CA ALA A 166 -0.46 33.83 -6.94
C ALA A 166 -0.30 34.85 -8.08
N ARG A 167 -1.34 35.09 -8.90
CA ARG A 167 -1.33 36.11 -9.97
C ARG A 167 -1.79 37.50 -9.50
N THR A 168 -2.47 37.58 -8.36
CA THR A 168 -2.94 38.85 -7.77
C THR A 168 -1.94 39.47 -6.79
N ARG A 169 -0.75 38.89 -6.66
CA ARG A 169 0.32 39.31 -5.75
C ARG A 169 1.56 39.67 -6.56
#